data_AF-A0A945S3C9-F1
#
_entry.id   AF-A0A945S3C9-F1
#
_cell.length_a   1.000
_cell.length_b   1.000
_cell.length_c   1.000
_cell.angle_alpha   90.00
_cell.angle_beta   90.00
_cell.angle_gamma   90.00
#
_symmetry.space_group_name_H-M   'P 1'
#
loop_
_entity.id
_entity.type
_entity.pdbx_description
1 polymer ?
#
loop_
_entity_poly.entity_id
_entity_poly.type
_entity_poly.pdbx_seq_one_letter_code
_entity_poly.pdbx_strand_id
1 'polypeptide(L)'
;MTERPTADPIAALAQFAAEEPGNALPGETLSFAWDLFVDTMGCILAGSSAEGVDAIRRQYLDWGGCPTSTVLPSGDRIPPPGANAVNLSGQNAMAPVAAQAVSAILAVSQVGAEQCKPASKE
;
A
#
# COMPACT_ATOMS: atom_id res chain seq x y z
N MET A 1 24.65 7.43 35.28
CA MET A 1 24.73 8.61 34.40
C MET A 1 24.55 8.10 32.99
N THR A 2 23.30 7.99 32.53
CA THR A 2 22.97 7.50 31.18
C THR A 2 22.97 8.70 30.25
N GLU A 3 23.98 8.82 29.40
CA GLU A 3 24.00 9.86 28.37
C GLU A 3 22.81 9.65 27.42
N ARG A 4 22.05 10.72 27.19
CA ARG A 4 20.99 10.77 26.19
C ARG A 4 21.69 10.90 24.82
N PRO A 5 21.36 10.08 23.81
CA PRO A 5 21.93 10.23 22.47
C PRO A 5 21.77 11.69 21.99
N THR A 6 22.85 12.29 21.49
CA THR A 6 22.93 13.71 21.11
C THR A 6 22.22 14.04 19.79
N ALA A 7 21.75 13.05 19.04
CA ALA A 7 20.94 13.21 17.84
C ALA A 7 19.67 12.35 17.95
N ASP A 8 18.52 12.89 17.53
CA ASP A 8 17.25 12.17 17.48
C ASP A 8 17.28 11.14 16.32
N PRO A 9 17.29 9.83 16.61
CA PRO A 9 17.31 8.81 15.57
C PRO A 9 16.08 8.85 14.66
N ILE A 10 14.94 9.35 15.14
CA ILE A 10 13.73 9.48 14.32
C ILE A 10 13.89 10.61 13.30
N ALA A 11 14.47 11.74 13.71
CA ALA A 11 14.79 12.84 12.81
C ALA A 11 15.77 12.42 11.71
N ALA A 12 16.80 11.64 12.06
CA ALA A 12 17.76 11.13 11.08
C ALA A 12 17.11 10.20 10.04
N LEU A 13 16.22 9.30 10.48
CA LEU A 13 15.47 8.42 9.57
C LEU A 13 14.53 9.20 8.65
N ALA A 14 13.80 10.17 9.20
CA ALA A 14 12.88 11.01 8.42
C ALA A 14 13.62 11.81 7.35
N GLN A 15 14.80 12.36 7.70
CA GLN A 15 15.64 13.08 6.75
C GLN A 15 16.16 12.17 5.65
N PHE A 16 16.70 10.99 5.99
CA PHE A 16 17.15 10.01 5.01
C PHE A 16 16.03 9.62 4.03
N ALA A 17 14.83 9.33 4.53
CA ALA A 17 13.68 8.97 3.69
C ALA A 17 13.19 10.11 2.78
N ALA A 18 13.38 11.37 3.19
CA ALA A 18 12.97 12.55 2.42
C ALA A 18 13.99 12.97 1.36
N GLU A 19 15.28 12.76 1.63
CA GLU A 19 16.38 13.27 0.81
C GLU A 19 16.96 12.25 -0.18
N GLU A 20 16.76 10.93 0.04
CA GLU A 20 17.31 9.91 -0.85
C GLU A 20 16.72 10.00 -2.27
N PRO A 21 17.52 10.37 -3.29
CA PRO A 21 17.02 10.43 -4.64
C PRO A 21 16.93 9.01 -5.21
N GLY A 22 15.74 8.62 -5.69
CA GLY A 22 15.46 7.25 -6.18
C GLY A 22 16.35 6.75 -7.34
N ASN A 23 17.24 7.58 -7.89
CA ASN A 23 18.25 7.22 -8.88
C ASN A 23 19.63 6.87 -8.29
N ALA A 24 19.82 6.96 -6.96
CA ALA A 24 21.05 6.61 -6.26
C ALA A 24 21.10 5.14 -5.80
N LEU A 25 20.01 4.38 -6.00
CA LEU A 25 19.94 2.99 -5.56
C LEU A 25 20.91 2.09 -6.35
N PRO A 26 21.69 1.24 -5.66
CA PRO A 26 22.49 0.21 -6.33
C PRO A 26 21.61 -0.70 -7.21
N GLY A 27 22.15 -1.14 -8.35
CA GLY A 27 21.40 -1.97 -9.30
C GLY A 27 20.87 -3.28 -8.69
N GLU A 28 21.62 -3.89 -7.76
CA GLU A 28 21.18 -5.07 -7.01
C GLU A 28 19.97 -4.80 -6.12
N THR A 29 19.92 -3.62 -5.48
CA THR A 29 18.79 -3.20 -4.64
C THR A 29 17.54 -3.00 -5.48
N LEU A 30 17.69 -2.39 -6.66
CA LEU A 30 16.57 -2.21 -7.58
C LEU A 30 16.05 -3.55 -8.11
N SER A 31 16.95 -4.49 -8.44
CA SER A 31 16.56 -5.84 -8.86
C SER A 31 15.80 -6.59 -7.77
N PHE A 32 16.28 -6.54 -6.54
CA PHE A 32 15.60 -7.18 -5.41
C PHE A 32 14.23 -6.54 -5.13
N ALA A 33 14.12 -5.21 -5.22
CA ALA A 33 12.85 -4.52 -5.08
C ALA A 33 11.84 -4.94 -6.16
N TRP A 34 12.31 -5.21 -7.38
CA TRP A 34 11.47 -5.74 -8.45
C TRP A 34 10.97 -7.16 -8.16
N ASP A 35 11.85 -8.05 -7.72
CA ASP A 35 11.47 -9.41 -7.33
C ASP A 35 10.42 -9.39 -6.21
N LEU A 36 10.63 -8.52 -5.21
CA LEU A 36 9.69 -8.33 -4.11
C LEU A 36 8.33 -7.78 -4.56
N PHE A 37 8.32 -6.88 -5.54
CA PHE A 37 7.11 -6.35 -6.15
C PHE A 37 6.32 -7.48 -6.83
N VAL A 38 6.98 -8.27 -7.68
CA VAL A 38 6.34 -9.37 -8.42
C VAL A 38 5.82 -10.44 -7.46
N ASP A 39 6.61 -10.83 -6.46
CA ASP A 39 6.20 -11.79 -5.40
C ASP A 39 4.94 -11.31 -4.67
N THR A 40 4.93 -10.03 -4.27
CA THR A 40 3.79 -9.44 -3.57
C THR A 40 2.53 -9.44 -4.42
N MET A 41 2.64 -9.05 -5.69
CA MET A 41 1.51 -9.12 -6.62
C MET A 41 0.99 -10.55 -6.77
N GLY A 42 1.89 -11.54 -6.85
CA GLY A 42 1.54 -12.96 -6.87
C GLY A 42 0.75 -13.37 -5.62
N CYS A 43 1.21 -12.99 -4.43
CA CYS A 43 0.54 -13.29 -3.16
C CYS A 43 -0.84 -12.63 -3.06
N ILE A 44 -0.98 -11.36 -3.45
CA ILE A 44 -2.26 -10.64 -3.46
C ILE A 44 -3.26 -11.41 -4.33
N LEU A 45 -2.86 -11.79 -5.54
CA LEU A 45 -3.73 -12.50 -6.47
C LEU A 45 -4.12 -13.88 -5.95
N ALA A 46 -3.14 -14.66 -5.48
CA ALA A 46 -3.33 -16.01 -4.96
C ALA A 46 -4.25 -16.03 -3.71
N GLY A 47 -4.11 -15.05 -2.83
CA GLY A 47 -4.90 -14.94 -1.61
C GLY A 47 -6.24 -14.20 -1.76
N SER A 48 -6.50 -13.60 -2.92
CA SER A 48 -7.70 -12.76 -3.15
C SER A 48 -9.04 -13.46 -2.96
N SER A 49 -9.07 -14.80 -3.05
CA SER A 49 -10.27 -15.62 -2.87
C SER A 49 -10.49 -16.09 -1.43
N ALA A 50 -9.61 -15.73 -0.49
CA ALA A 50 -9.79 -16.07 0.91
C ALA A 50 -11.04 -15.37 1.49
N GLU A 51 -11.82 -16.10 2.29
CA GLU A 51 -13.10 -15.61 2.85
C GLU A 51 -12.96 -14.26 3.57
N GLY A 52 -11.89 -14.08 4.34
CA GLY A 52 -11.62 -12.83 5.05
C GLY A 52 -11.37 -11.64 4.13
N VAL A 53 -10.81 -11.86 2.94
CA VAL A 53 -10.52 -10.81 1.96
C VAL A 53 -11.82 -10.28 1.33
N ASP A 54 -12.73 -11.19 0.96
CA ASP A 54 -14.03 -10.81 0.40
C ASP A 54 -14.93 -10.12 1.44
N ALA A 55 -14.87 -10.55 2.71
CA ALA A 55 -15.57 -9.86 3.79
C ALA A 55 -15.12 -8.40 3.96
N ILE A 56 -13.80 -8.16 3.97
CA ILE A 56 -13.22 -6.81 4.08
C ILE A 56 -13.58 -5.97 2.84
N ARG A 57 -13.47 -6.55 1.64
CA ARG A 57 -13.85 -5.90 0.38
C ARG A 57 -15.29 -5.40 0.41
N ARG A 58 -16.24 -6.26 0.80
CA ARG A 58 -17.67 -5.90 0.89
C ARG A 58 -17.90 -4.79 1.90
N GLN A 59 -17.20 -4.80 3.04
CA GLN A 59 -17.32 -3.74 4.04
C GLN A 59 -16.90 -2.37 3.50
N TYR A 60 -15.79 -2.30 2.76
CA TYR A 60 -15.34 -1.04 2.16
C TYR A 60 -16.24 -0.55 1.02
N LEU A 61 -16.83 -1.47 0.25
CA LEU A 61 -17.84 -1.11 -0.74
C LEU A 61 -19.09 -0.50 -0.09
N ASP A 62 -19.54 -1.09 1.02
CA ASP A 62 -20.70 -0.61 1.78
C ASP A 62 -20.45 0.77 2.40
N TRP A 63 -19.26 1.00 2.95
CA TRP A 63 -18.86 2.33 3.43
C TRP A 63 -18.77 3.39 2.33
N GLY A 64 -18.53 2.98 1.08
CA GLY A 64 -18.40 3.88 -0.06
C GLY A 64 -17.22 4.85 0.04
N GLY A 65 -17.39 6.04 -0.54
CA GLY A 65 -16.36 7.08 -0.59
C GLY A 65 -15.81 7.30 -2.00
N CYS A 66 -14.68 7.99 -2.11
CA CYS A 66 -14.10 8.33 -3.41
C CYS A 66 -13.44 7.12 -4.09
N PRO A 67 -13.92 6.65 -5.25
CA PRO A 67 -13.46 5.41 -5.88
C PRO A 67 -12.21 5.64 -6.76
N THR A 68 -11.10 6.06 -6.15
CA THR A 68 -9.85 6.40 -6.87
C THR A 68 -8.84 5.26 -6.91
N SER A 69 -9.01 4.19 -6.13
CA SER A 69 -8.05 3.10 -6.08
C SER A 69 -8.71 1.74 -6.26
N THR A 70 -7.99 0.83 -6.92
CA THR A 70 -8.46 -0.47 -7.39
C THR A 70 -8.13 -1.59 -6.41
N VAL A 71 -9.11 -2.45 -6.14
CA VAL A 71 -8.95 -3.73 -5.45
C VAL A 71 -8.62 -4.83 -6.45
N LEU A 72 -7.50 -5.51 -6.25
CA LEU A 72 -7.03 -6.60 -7.11
C LEU A 72 -7.54 -7.97 -6.62
N PRO A 73 -7.90 -8.90 -7.52
CA PRO A 73 -8.13 -8.74 -8.96
C PRO A 73 -9.55 -8.28 -9.31
N SER A 74 -10.43 -8.07 -8.33
CA SER A 74 -11.87 -7.82 -8.55
C SER A 74 -12.17 -6.63 -9.47
N GLY A 75 -11.30 -5.63 -9.51
CA GLY A 75 -11.49 -4.41 -10.29
C GLY A 75 -12.37 -3.35 -9.62
N ASP A 76 -12.91 -3.63 -8.43
CA ASP A 76 -13.67 -2.63 -7.68
C ASP A 76 -12.82 -1.41 -7.37
N ARG A 77 -13.50 -0.26 -7.26
CA ARG A 77 -12.86 0.99 -6.88
C ARG A 77 -13.42 1.56 -5.59
N ILE A 78 -12.52 1.78 -4.63
CA ILE A 78 -12.79 2.29 -3.28
C ILE A 78 -11.71 3.31 -2.89
N PRO A 79 -11.85 4.02 -1.75
CA PRO A 79 -10.81 4.93 -1.28
C PRO A 79 -9.45 4.23 -1.10
N PRO A 80 -8.32 4.91 -1.33
CA PRO A 80 -6.98 4.31 -1.24
C PRO A 80 -6.68 3.55 0.04
N PRO A 81 -7.07 4.03 1.25
CA PRO A 81 -6.87 3.25 2.48
C PRO A 81 -7.61 1.91 2.46
N GLY A 82 -8.81 1.87 1.87
CA GLY A 82 -9.59 0.66 1.74
C GLY A 82 -9.01 -0.30 0.71
N ALA A 83 -8.61 0.20 -0.46
CA ALA A 83 -7.98 -0.62 -1.49
C ALA A 83 -6.68 -1.27 -0.97
N ASN A 84 -5.86 -0.51 -0.23
CA ASN A 84 -4.69 -1.03 0.45
C ASN A 84 -5.05 -2.14 1.47
N ALA A 85 -6.04 -1.90 2.32
CA ALA A 85 -6.44 -2.87 3.34
C ALA A 85 -6.91 -4.20 2.73
N VAL A 86 -7.69 -4.16 1.64
CA VAL A 86 -8.16 -5.37 0.95
C VAL A 86 -7.00 -6.11 0.27
N ASN A 87 -6.18 -5.42 -0.53
CA ASN A 87 -5.06 -6.02 -1.25
C ASN A 87 -4.05 -6.65 -0.26
N LEU A 88 -3.72 -5.94 0.81
CA LEU A 88 -2.83 -6.43 1.86
C LEU A 88 -3.40 -7.67 2.58
N SER A 89 -4.71 -7.75 2.75
CA SER A 89 -5.36 -8.94 3.32
C SER A 89 -5.19 -10.15 2.40
N GLY A 90 -5.26 -9.95 1.08
CA GLY A 90 -4.93 -10.98 0.08
C GLY A 90 -3.49 -11.45 0.20
N GLN A 91 -2.53 -10.54 0.30
CA GLN A 91 -1.12 -10.88 0.52
C GLN A 91 -0.91 -11.74 1.78
N ASN A 92 -1.44 -11.26 2.91
CA ASN A 92 -1.24 -11.89 4.22
C ASN A 92 -1.93 -13.27 4.33
N ALA A 93 -2.92 -13.56 3.49
CA ALA A 93 -3.51 -14.88 3.42
C ALA A 93 -2.51 -15.94 2.91
N MET A 94 -1.54 -15.55 2.07
CA MET A 94 -0.55 -16.46 1.46
C MET A 94 0.82 -16.40 2.13
N ALA A 95 1.32 -15.20 2.39
CA ALA A 95 2.64 -14.99 2.97
C ALA A 95 2.59 -13.82 3.96
N PRO A 96 2.83 -14.05 5.25
CA PRO A 96 3.01 -12.96 6.18
C PRO A 96 4.36 -12.28 5.86
N VAL A 97 4.38 -10.96 5.83
CA VAL A 97 5.56 -10.09 6.04
C VAL A 97 6.45 -9.64 4.86
N ALA A 98 6.26 -10.02 3.60
CA ALA A 98 7.26 -9.64 2.58
C ALA A 98 7.22 -8.17 2.09
N ALA A 99 6.07 -7.52 1.82
CA ALA A 99 6.10 -6.16 1.25
C ALA A 99 4.83 -5.32 1.45
N GLN A 100 4.59 -4.87 2.67
CA GLN A 100 3.43 -4.02 2.98
C GLN A 100 3.42 -2.69 2.21
N ALA A 101 4.61 -2.19 1.82
CA ALA A 101 4.74 -0.93 1.11
C ALA A 101 4.21 -0.98 -0.34
N VAL A 102 4.25 -2.13 -1.01
CA VAL A 102 3.86 -2.26 -2.43
C VAL A 102 2.38 -1.91 -2.63
N SER A 103 1.50 -2.48 -1.80
CA SER A 103 0.07 -2.23 -1.88
C SER A 103 -0.28 -0.77 -1.55
N ALA A 104 0.40 -0.17 -0.57
CA ALA A 104 0.20 1.23 -0.21
C ALA A 104 0.64 2.18 -1.35
N ILE A 105 1.81 1.92 -1.95
CA ILE A 105 2.32 2.70 -3.10
C ILE A 105 1.36 2.57 -4.29
N LEU A 106 0.88 1.35 -4.58
CA LEU A 106 -0.09 1.13 -5.65
C LEU A 106 -1.40 1.89 -5.38
N ALA A 107 -1.91 1.83 -4.16
CA ALA A 107 -3.17 2.47 -3.82
C ALA A 107 -3.11 4.01 -3.94
N VAL A 108 -1.99 4.61 -3.50
CA VAL A 108 -1.78 6.06 -3.57
C VAL A 108 -1.42 6.52 -4.99
N SER A 109 -0.66 5.74 -5.75
CA SER A 109 -0.28 6.10 -7.14
C SER A 109 -1.47 6.19 -8.10
N GLN A 110 -2.59 5.55 -7.78
CA GLN A 110 -3.83 5.60 -8.56
C GLN A 110 -4.66 6.87 -8.28
N VAL A 111 -4.30 7.65 -7.26
CA VAL A 111 -4.94 8.94 -6.97
C VAL A 111 -4.47 9.94 -8.03
N GLY A 112 -5.26 10.08 -9.10
CA GLY A 112 -5.09 11.15 -10.08
C GLY A 112 -5.41 12.54 -9.48
N ALA A 113 -4.98 13.60 -10.16
CA ALA A 113 -5.27 14.99 -9.78
C ALA A 113 -6.78 15.36 -9.81
N GLU A 114 -7.62 14.48 -10.36
CA GLU A 114 -9.07 14.63 -10.34
C GLU A 114 -9.61 14.32 -8.94
N GLN A 115 -9.71 15.37 -8.13
CA GLN A 115 -10.35 15.33 -6.83
C GLN A 115 -11.80 14.83 -6.97
N CYS A 116 -12.24 13.91 -6.10
CA CYS A 116 -13.67 13.69 -5.93
C CYS A 116 -14.35 15.00 -5.58
N LYS A 117 -15.28 15.43 -6.44
CA LYS A 117 -16.29 16.40 -6.00
C LYS A 117 -17.02 15.76 -4.80
N PRO A 118 -17.20 16.50 -3.69
CA PRO A 118 -18.05 16.01 -2.61
C PRO A 118 -19.44 15.73 -3.18
N ALA A 119 -20.01 14.58 -2.81
CA ALA A 119 -21.36 14.23 -3.20
C ALA A 119 -22.30 15.38 -2.80
N SER A 120 -22.98 15.95 -3.80
CA SER A 120 -24.09 16.87 -3.59
C SER A 120 -25.11 16.16 -2.70
N LYS A 121 -25.27 16.62 -1.46
CA LYS A 121 -26.41 16.20 -0.64
C LYS A 121 -27.65 16.88 -1.24
N GLU A 122 -28.48 16.11 -1.93
CA GLU A 122 -29.88 16.46 -2.18
C GLU A 122 -30.72 16.21 -0.93
#